data_AF-A0A7K0A8I6-F1
#
_entry.id   AF-A0A7K0A8I6-F1
#
_cell.length_a   1.000
_cell.length_b   1.000
_cell.length_c   1.000
_cell.angle_alpha   90.00
_cell.angle_beta   90.00
_cell.angle_gamma   90.00
#
_symmetry.space_group_name_H-M   'P 1'
#
loop_
_entity.id
_entity.type
_entity.pdbx_description
1 polymer ?
#
loop_
_entity_poly.entity_id
_entity_poly.type
_entity_poly.pdbx_seq_one_letter_code
_entity_poly.pdbx_strand_id
1 'polypeptide(L)' 'KWLKDPPGQKEGSIMPNLGLTDDEVRALVAYLETLK' A
#
# COMPACT_ATOMS: atom_id res chain seq x y z
N LYS A 1 2.03 -1.06 5.73
CA LYS A 1 2.40 -2.48 5.51
C LYS A 1 1.63 -3.08 4.35
N TRP A 2 0.30 -2.97 4.30
CA TRP A 2 -0.53 -3.42 3.17
C TRP A 2 0.02 -3.03 1.78
N LEU A 3 0.27 -1.74 1.54
CA LEU A 3 0.73 -1.23 0.23
C LEU A 3 2.09 -1.77 -0.24
N LYS A 4 2.93 -2.33 0.65
CA LYS A 4 4.26 -2.85 0.30
C LYS A 4 4.26 -4.34 0.00
N ASP A 5 3.34 -5.10 0.60
CA ASP A 5 3.22 -6.54 0.39
C ASP A 5 1.81 -7.02 0.78
N PRO A 6 0.79 -6.79 -0.07
CA PRO A 6 -0.58 -7.20 0.25
C PRO A 6 -0.74 -8.72 0.45
N PRO A 7 -0.16 -9.61 -0.40
CA PRO A 7 -0.23 -11.06 -0.19
C PRO A 7 0.43 -11.52 1.12
N GLY A 8 1.54 -10.88 1.53
CA GLY A 8 2.18 -11.18 2.81
C GLY A 8 1.42 -10.64 4.03
N GLN A 9 0.48 -9.70 3.86
CA GLN A 9 -0.41 -9.25 4.94
C GLN A 9 -1.72 -10.05 4.99
N LYS A 10 -2.24 -10.49 3.83
CA LYS A 10 -3.46 -11.31 3.73
C LYS A 10 -3.27 -12.33 2.61
N GLU A 11 -3.20 -13.59 3.01
CA GLU A 11 -3.18 -14.71 2.07
C GLU A 11 -4.45 -14.68 1.19
N GLY A 12 -4.26 -14.89 -0.11
CA GLY A 12 -5.33 -14.74 -1.10
C GLY A 12 -5.68 -13.29 -1.47
N SER A 13 -4.91 -12.30 -1.03
CA SER A 13 -5.04 -10.94 -1.55
C SER A 13 -4.73 -10.91 -3.04
N ILE A 14 -5.70 -10.47 -3.85
CA ILE A 14 -5.55 -10.28 -5.30
C ILE A 14 -4.78 -9.02 -5.66
N MET A 15 -4.55 -8.14 -4.67
CA MET A 15 -3.79 -6.92 -4.89
C MET A 15 -2.31 -7.28 -5.04
N PRO A 16 -1.67 -6.98 -6.18
CA PRO A 16 -0.26 -7.28 -6.37
C PRO A 16 0.61 -6.33 -5.56
N ASN A 17 1.88 -6.68 -5.40
CA ASN A 17 2.88 -5.73 -4.95
C ASN A 17 3.08 -4.67 -6.04
N LEU A 18 2.77 -3.41 -5.73
CA LEU A 18 2.84 -2.28 -6.66
C LEU A 18 4.28 -1.77 -6.87
N GLY A 19 5.27 -2.29 -6.15
CA GLY A 19 6.68 -1.90 -6.32
C GLY A 19 7.00 -0.49 -5.83
N LEU A 20 6.15 0.09 -4.99
CA LEU A 20 6.30 1.46 -4.51
C LEU A 20 7.53 1.62 -3.60
N THR A 21 8.24 2.72 -3.81
CA THR A 21 9.27 3.22 -2.89
C THR A 21 8.64 3.65 -1.57
N ASP A 22 9.46 3.81 -0.53
CA ASP A 22 8.96 4.24 0.76
C ASP A 22 8.40 5.67 0.72
N ASP A 23 8.96 6.55 -0.11
CA ASP A 23 8.47 7.91 -0.30
C ASP A 23 7.12 7.95 -1.01
N GLU A 24 6.92 7.13 -2.04
CA GLU A 24 5.63 7.01 -2.73
C GLU A 24 4.56 6.44 -1.80
N VAL A 25 4.89 5.46 -0.95
CA VAL A 25 3.95 4.95 0.06
C VAL A 25 3.57 6.05 1.05
N ARG A 26 4.52 6.87 1.51
CA ARG A 26 4.22 8.01 2.40
C ARG A 26 3.29 9.02 1.73
N ALA A 27 3.58 9.39 0.48
CA ALA A 27 2.76 10.33 -0.27
C ALA A 27 1.33 9.79 -0.50
N LEU A 28 1.20 8.50 -0.85
CA LEU A 28 -0.09 7.85 -1.05
C LEU A 28 -0.90 7.77 0.25
N VAL A 29 -0.27 7.42 1.36
CA VAL A 29 -0.92 7.43 2.68
C VAL A 29 -1.41 8.84 3.03
N ALA A 30 -0.56 9.86 2.84
CA ALA A 30 -0.95 11.25 3.10
C ALA A 30 -2.17 11.67 2.28
N TYR A 31 -2.23 11.29 0.99
CA TYR A 31 -3.40 11.55 0.15
C TYR A 31 -4.65 10.81 0.64
N LEU A 32 -4.55 9.53 0.97
CA LEU A 32 -5.69 8.75 1.48
C LEU A 32 -6.27 9.34 2.77
N GLU A 33 -5.42 9.90 3.63
CA GLU A 33 -5.84 10.59 4.86
C GLU A 33 -6.62 11.89 4.60
N THR A 34 -6.50 12.52 3.42
CA THR A 34 -7.32 13.68 3.04
C THR A 34 -8.71 13.30 2.56
N LEU A 35 -9.00 12.02 2.31
CA LEU A 35 -10.28 11.53 1.81
C LEU A 35 -11.28 11.19 2.95
N LYS A 36 -11.04 11.72 4.14
CA LYS A 36 -11.91 11.56 5.32
C LYS A 36 -13.15 12.44 5.26
#